data_AF-A0A920FT89-F1
#
_entry.id   AF-A0A920FT89-F1
#
_cell.length_a   1.000
_cell.length_b   1.000
_cell.length_c   1.000
_cell.angle_alpha   90.00
_cell.angle_beta   90.00
_cell.angle_gamma   90.00
#
_symmetry.space_group_name_H-M   'P 1'
#
loop_
_entity.id
_entity.type
_entity.pdbx_description
1 polymer ?
#
loop_
_entity_poly.entity_id
_entity_poly.type
_entity_poly.pdbx_seq_one_letter_code
_entity_poly.pdbx_strand_id
1 'polypeptide(L)'
;MFESISGWTTTGATIIDDLENLSPSILIYRQMLQWLGGMGIVILALAILPMLGVGGMQLYKAESTGPIKDNKISPRIAETAKSLWKVYMGLTIAMRFIIFFCRNEYL
;
A
#
# COMPACT_ATOMS: atom_id res chain seq x y z
N MET A 1 -14.66 -16.18 6.23
CA MET A 1 -15.07 -14.86 5.69
C MET A 1 -14.49 -13.71 6.50
N PHE A 2 -14.72 -13.66 7.83
CA PHE A 2 -14.19 -12.58 8.69
C PHE A 2 -12.67 -12.39 8.59
N GLU A 3 -11.88 -13.45 8.79
CA GLU A 3 -10.40 -13.38 8.71
C GLU A 3 -9.91 -12.86 7.36
N SER A 4 -10.52 -13.31 6.27
CA SER A 4 -10.14 -12.90 4.91
C SER A 4 -10.41 -11.41 4.68
N ILE A 5 -11.55 -10.91 5.13
CA ILE A 5 -11.92 -9.49 4.98
C ILE A 5 -11.04 -8.63 5.87
N SER A 6 -10.89 -8.99 7.15
CA SER A 6 -10.03 -8.28 8.10
C SER A 6 -8.58 -8.20 7.61
N GLY A 7 -8.06 -9.29 7.03
CA GLY A 7 -6.74 -9.28 6.40
C GLY A 7 -6.68 -8.37 5.19
N TRP A 8 -7.64 -8.46 4.27
CA TRP A 8 -7.64 -7.69 3.03
C TRP A 8 -7.83 -6.18 3.23
N THR A 9 -8.59 -5.76 4.23
CA THR A 9 -8.74 -4.35 4.60
C THR A 9 -7.67 -3.85 5.56
N THR A 10 -6.68 -4.69 5.90
CA THR A 10 -5.60 -4.37 6.86
C THR A 10 -6.10 -4.00 8.27
N THR A 11 -7.26 -4.51 8.66
CA THR A 11 -7.85 -4.26 9.99
C THR A 11 -7.11 -5.03 11.08
N GLY A 12 -6.66 -6.25 10.78
CA GLY A 12 -5.90 -7.07 11.73
C GLY A 12 -6.70 -7.65 12.90
N ALA A 13 -8.03 -7.52 12.89
CA ALA A 13 -8.90 -8.20 13.84
C ALA A 13 -8.97 -9.70 13.55
N THR A 14 -9.05 -10.52 14.60
CA THR A 14 -9.14 -11.98 14.49
C THR A 14 -10.20 -12.54 15.42
N ILE A 15 -10.84 -13.63 15.00
CA ILE A 15 -11.74 -14.46 15.80
C ILE A 15 -11.11 -15.81 16.17
N ILE A 16 -9.84 -16.03 15.79
CA ILE A 16 -9.11 -17.24 16.12
C ILE A 16 -8.38 -16.99 17.45
N ASP A 17 -8.73 -17.75 18.47
CA ASP A 17 -8.18 -17.57 19.82
C ASP A 17 -6.70 -17.99 19.92
N ASP A 18 -6.33 -19.11 19.30
CA ASP A 18 -4.98 -19.65 19.36
C ASP A 18 -4.28 -19.60 18.00
N LEU A 19 -3.54 -18.52 17.79
CA LEU A 19 -2.79 -18.28 16.57
C LEU A 19 -1.45 -19.02 16.53
N GLU A 20 -0.87 -19.31 17.70
CA GLU A 20 0.47 -19.89 17.79
C GLU A 20 0.49 -21.36 17.38
N ASN A 21 -0.63 -22.06 17.58
CA ASN A 21 -0.81 -23.46 17.19
C ASN A 21 -1.31 -23.67 15.75
N LEU A 22 -1.53 -22.59 14.98
CA LEU A 22 -1.91 -22.71 13.57
C LEU A 22 -0.74 -23.20 12.71
N SER A 23 -1.08 -23.90 11.62
CA SER A 23 -0.07 -24.30 10.65
C SER A 23 0.63 -23.07 10.04
N PRO A 24 1.95 -23.14 9.78
CA PRO A 24 2.70 -22.02 9.20
C PRO A 24 2.10 -21.48 7.90
N SER A 25 1.49 -22.34 7.09
CA SER A 25 0.82 -21.96 5.85
C SER A 25 -0.34 -20.98 6.07
N ILE A 26 -1.12 -21.16 7.14
CA ILE A 26 -2.24 -20.26 7.48
C ILE A 26 -1.72 -18.92 7.97
N LEU A 27 -0.66 -18.93 8.79
CA LEU A 27 0.00 -17.72 9.26
C LEU A 27 0.54 -16.88 8.09
N ILE A 28 1.21 -17.53 7.13
CA ILE A 28 1.70 -16.86 5.90
C ILE A 28 0.53 -16.31 5.07
N TYR A 29 -0.54 -17.08 4.91
CA TYR A 29 -1.72 -16.60 4.16
C TYR A 29 -2.30 -15.32 4.77
N ARG A 30 -2.44 -15.25 6.10
CA ARG A 30 -2.95 -14.05 6.80
C ARG A 30 -2.03 -12.84 6.60
N GLN A 31 -0.72 -13.04 6.72
CA GLN A 31 0.27 -11.99 6.47
C GLN A 31 0.25 -11.53 5.00
N MET A 32 0.08 -12.45 4.06
CA MET A 32 -0.01 -12.14 2.63
C MET A 32 -1.26 -11.32 2.31
N LEU A 33 -2.41 -11.64 2.93
CA LEU A 33 -3.63 -10.84 2.76
C LEU A 33 -3.44 -9.41 3.24
N GLN A 34 -2.82 -9.21 4.40
CA GLN A 34 -2.51 -7.86 4.90
C GLN A 34 -1.51 -7.13 4.01
N TRP A 35 -0.48 -7.83 3.54
CA TRP A 35 0.51 -7.23 2.66
C TRP A 35 -0.09 -6.81 1.30
N LEU A 36 -0.99 -7.63 0.74
CA LEU A 36 -1.74 -7.30 -0.48
C LEU A 36 -2.76 -6.17 -0.24
N GLY A 37 -3.47 -6.22 0.89
CA GLY A 37 -4.43 -5.20 1.29
C GLY A 37 -3.80 -3.82 1.48
N GLY A 38 -2.63 -3.77 2.12
CA GLY A 38 -1.87 -2.55 2.38
C GLY A 38 -1.43 -1.86 1.10
N MET A 39 -0.97 -2.63 0.11
CA MET A 39 -0.67 -2.06 -1.21
C MET A 39 -1.95 -1.63 -1.94
N GLY A 40 -3.02 -2.43 -1.85
CA GLY A 40 -4.31 -2.13 -2.45
C GLY A 40 -4.85 -0.77 -2.02
N ILE A 41 -4.86 -0.49 -0.72
CA ILE A 41 -5.38 0.79 -0.21
C ILE A 41 -4.51 1.99 -0.60
N VAL A 42 -3.18 1.82 -0.68
CA VAL A 42 -2.26 2.87 -1.16
C VAL A 42 -2.54 3.24 -2.61
N ILE A 43 -2.75 2.24 -3.48
CA ILE A 43 -3.09 2.48 -4.90
C ILE A 43 -4.47 3.11 -5.03
N LEU A 44 -5.46 2.63 -4.27
CA LEU A 44 -6.81 3.19 -4.28
C LEU A 44 -6.81 4.65 -3.83
N ALA A 45 -6.07 4.98 -2.77
CA ALA A 45 -5.91 6.36 -2.31
C ALA A 45 -5.30 7.25 -3.41
N LEU A 46 -4.26 6.77 -4.09
CA LEU A 46 -3.64 7.50 -5.21
C LEU A 46 -4.59 7.69 -6.39
N ALA A 47 -5.47 6.72 -6.66
CA ALA A 47 -6.45 6.80 -7.75
C ALA A 47 -7.58 7.79 -7.46
N ILE A 48 -8.02 7.88 -6.19
CA ILE A 48 -9.14 8.73 -5.75
C ILE A 48 -8.67 10.17 -5.47
N LEU A 49 -7.44 10.37 -4.98
CA LEU A 49 -6.89 11.68 -4.61
C LEU A 49 -7.01 12.76 -5.71
N PRO A 50 -6.75 12.47 -7.01
CA PRO A 50 -6.96 13.42 -8.10
C PRO A 50 -8.42 13.85 -8.27
N MET A 51 -9.37 12.96 -7.98
CA MET A 51 -10.81 13.23 -8.09
C MET A 51 -11.30 14.13 -6.95
N LEU A 52 -10.66 14.06 -5.78
CA LEU A 52 -10.94 14.93 -4.62
C LEU A 52 -10.33 16.33 -4.74
N GLY A 53 -9.67 16.66 -5.86
CA GLY A 53 -9.25 18.03 -6.19
C GLY A 53 -8.03 18.56 -5.44
N VAL A 54 -7.40 17.75 -4.57
CA VAL A 54 -6.18 18.13 -3.84
C VAL A 54 -4.97 17.83 -4.73
N GLY A 55 -4.76 18.66 -5.73
CA GLY A 55 -3.70 18.41 -6.72
C GLY A 55 -3.55 19.50 -7.76
N GLY A 56 -3.36 20.76 -7.34
CA GLY A 56 -2.73 21.82 -8.15
C GLY A 56 -3.35 22.20 -9.50
N MET A 57 -4.46 21.56 -9.91
CA MET A 57 -5.11 21.79 -11.20
C MET A 57 -5.64 23.24 -11.33
N GLN A 58 -5.88 23.90 -10.19
CA GLN A 58 -6.24 25.31 -10.14
C GLN A 58 -5.05 26.25 -10.40
N LEU A 59 -3.82 25.91 -9.98
CA LEU A 59 -2.62 26.68 -10.34
C LEU A 59 -2.25 26.48 -11.82
N TYR A 60 -2.38 25.26 -12.36
CA TYR A 60 -2.07 24.97 -13.77
C TYR A 60 -3.04 25.66 -14.74
N LYS A 61 -4.29 25.88 -14.33
CA LYS A 61 -5.26 26.71 -15.07
C LYS A 61 -5.00 28.22 -14.91
N ALA A 62 -4.36 28.65 -13.82
CA ALA A 62 -4.10 30.07 -13.56
C ALA A 62 -2.92 30.63 -14.37
N GLU A 63 -1.95 29.78 -14.75
CA GLU A 63 -0.73 30.22 -15.46
C GLU A 63 -0.71 29.91 -16.98
N SER A 64 -1.72 29.20 -17.53
CA SER A 64 -1.73 28.76 -18.92
C SER A 64 -2.74 29.51 -19.80
N THR A 65 -2.33 30.65 -20.36
CA THR A 65 -2.91 31.22 -21.60
C THR A 65 -2.39 30.44 -22.81
N GLY A 66 -3.11 29.42 -23.27
CA GLY A 66 -2.79 28.65 -24.48
C GLY A 66 -3.46 27.27 -24.53
N PRO A 67 -3.68 26.67 -25.72
CA PRO A 67 -4.56 25.51 -25.89
C PRO A 67 -3.99 24.28 -25.17
N ILE A 68 -4.73 23.81 -24.17
CA ILE A 68 -4.32 22.76 -23.24
C ILE A 68 -4.34 21.43 -23.98
N LYS A 69 -3.17 20.85 -24.26
CA LYS A 69 -3.06 19.47 -24.76
C LYS A 69 -3.49 18.52 -23.63
N ASP A 70 -4.70 17.99 -23.75
CA ASP A 70 -5.45 17.22 -22.73
C ASP A 70 -4.88 15.82 -22.35
N ASN A 71 -3.59 15.53 -22.60
CA ASN A 71 -3.09 14.15 -22.67
C ASN A 71 -2.05 13.73 -21.62
N LYS A 72 -1.97 14.33 -20.43
CA LYS A 72 -0.89 14.03 -19.47
C LYS A 72 -1.28 13.75 -18.01
N ILE A 73 -2.56 13.58 -17.69
CA ILE A 73 -2.96 13.25 -16.31
C ILE A 73 -2.68 11.77 -15.97
N SER A 74 -2.99 10.84 -16.88
CA SER A 74 -2.78 9.40 -16.71
C SER A 74 -1.33 8.93 -16.48
N PRO A 75 -0.29 9.43 -17.19
CA PRO A 75 1.08 8.93 -17.01
C PRO A 75 1.68 9.26 -15.62
N ARG A 76 1.30 10.38 -14.99
CA ARG A 76 1.85 10.78 -13.68
C ARG A 76 1.35 9.88 -12.54
N ILE A 77 0.12 9.37 -12.63
CA ILE A 77 -0.45 8.46 -11.61
C ILE A 77 0.29 7.11 -11.64
N ALA A 78 0.54 6.57 -12.83
CA ALA A 78 1.30 5.32 -12.98
C ALA A 78 2.74 5.44 -12.47
N GLU A 79 3.41 6.57 -12.76
CA GLU A 79 4.76 6.84 -12.22
C GLU A 79 4.77 6.96 -10.69
N THR A 80 3.77 7.64 -10.12
CA THR A 80 3.65 7.78 -8.67
C THR A 80 3.36 6.43 -8.00
N ALA A 81 2.50 5.60 -8.59
CA ALA A 81 2.22 4.24 -8.12
C ALA A 81 3.49 3.36 -8.14
N LYS A 82 4.30 3.47 -9.19
CA LYS A 82 5.57 2.74 -9.29
C LYS A 82 6.58 3.19 -8.23
N SER A 83 6.62 4.49 -7.92
CA SER A 83 7.45 5.01 -6.83
C SER A 83 7.00 4.48 -5.47
N LEU A 84 5.70 4.56 -5.18
CA LEU A 84 5.10 4.02 -3.95
C LEU A 84 5.36 2.52 -3.81
N TRP A 85 5.24 1.74 -4.89
CA TRP A 85 5.57 0.32 -4.87
C TRP A 85 7.02 0.05 -4.47
N LYS A 86 7.98 0.83 -5.01
CA LYS A 86 9.40 0.69 -4.64
C LYS A 86 9.62 1.00 -3.17
N VAL A 87 9.00 2.05 -2.64
CA VAL A 87 9.10 2.42 -1.22
C VAL A 87 8.48 1.33 -0.35
N TYR A 88 7.30 0.81 -0.71
CA TYR A 88 6.62 -0.25 0.01
C TYR A 88 7.46 -1.54 0.11
N MET A 89 8.02 -1.98 -1.02
CA MET A 89 8.94 -3.12 -1.07
C MET A 89 10.22 -2.85 -0.28
N GLY A 90 10.81 -1.65 -0.43
CA GLY A 90 12.01 -1.25 0.29
C GLY A 90 11.82 -1.26 1.80
N LEU A 91 10.71 -0.71 2.30
CA LEU A 91 10.35 -0.73 3.71
C LEU A 91 10.10 -2.15 4.22
N THR A 92 9.41 -2.98 3.45
CA THR A 92 9.14 -4.38 3.82
C THR A 92 10.45 -5.17 4.01
N ILE A 93 11.39 -5.03 3.07
CA ILE A 93 12.70 -5.70 3.15
C ILE A 93 13.54 -5.12 4.28
N ALA A 94 13.59 -3.80 4.43
CA ALA A 94 14.33 -3.15 5.51
C ALA A 94 13.83 -3.60 6.89
N MET A 95 12.51 -3.65 7.09
CA MET A 95 11.89 -4.16 8.32
C MET A 95 12.25 -5.63 8.55
N ARG A 96 12.17 -6.46 7.50
CA ARG A 96 12.53 -7.88 7.60
C ARG A 96 13.99 -8.08 7.99
N PHE A 97 14.87 -7.25 7.44
CA PHE A 97 16.30 -7.24 7.74
C PHE A 97 16.56 -6.81 9.19
N ILE A 98 15.97 -5.70 9.64
CA ILE A 98 16.09 -5.23 11.03
C ILE A 98 15.61 -6.31 12.01
N ILE A 99 14.46 -6.94 11.77
CA ILE A 99 13.96 -8.02 12.63
C ILE A 99 14.92 -9.22 12.64
N PHE A 100 15.51 -9.55 11.49
CA PHE A 100 16.50 -10.62 11.41
C PHE A 100 17.76 -10.33 12.23
N PHE A 101 18.30 -9.11 12.15
CA PHE A 101 19.45 -8.69 12.96
C PHE A 101 19.14 -8.64 14.44
N CYS A 102 18.03 -8.00 14.81
CA CYS A 102 17.53 -7.94 16.19
C CYS A 102 17.39 -9.35 16.77
N ARG A 103 16.74 -10.29 16.06
CA ARG A 103 16.62 -11.68 16.51
C ARG A 103 17.97 -12.38 16.70
N ASN A 104 18.97 -12.06 15.89
CA ASN A 104 20.31 -12.64 15.98
C ASN A 104 21.10 -12.13 17.20
N GLU A 105 20.73 -10.99 17.78
CA GLU A 105 21.36 -10.44 18.99
C GLU A 105 20.75 -11.00 20.30
N TYR A 106 19.55 -11.58 20.25
CA TYR A 106 18.87 -12.19 21.41
C TYR A 106 19.03 -13.73 21.50
N LEU A 107 19.83 -14.34 20.60
CA LEU A 107 20.21 -15.75 20.61
C LEU A 107 21.71 -15.88 20.92
#